data_AF-A0A831KKS8-F1
#
_entry.id   AF-A0A831KKS8-F1
#
_cell.length_a   1.000
_cell.length_b   1.000
_cell.length_c   1.000
_cell.angle_alpha   90.00
_cell.angle_beta   90.00
_cell.angle_gamma   90.00
#
_symmetry.space_group_name_H-M   'P 1'
#
loop_
_entity.id
_entity.type
_entity.pdbx_description
1 polymer ?
#
loop_
_entity_poly.entity_id
_entity_poly.type
_entity_poly.pdbx_seq_one_letter_code
_entity_poly.pdbx_strand_id
1 'polypeptide(L)'
;MRGNWNMPWTGFPGDRDASGSRASRWKPSRVLKQRLITAALLILLVGVGAFVLSSAQIGLIFAAFVLAGAWEWSGLTNLGGRLGRIFYVMLVSLALLGGWWLVQRRAGTMGVLIVALAWWSAVAMALIRYRPYARRDGRTRPGRAAASALAGILTLVPAWTALVALHHSGSDGPEWLLYLLGLVWVADSGAYFV
;
A
#
# COMPACT_ATOMS: atom_id res chain seq x y z
N MET A 1 20.87 64.01 15.49
CA MET A 1 21.41 62.68 15.86
C MET A 1 20.96 61.72 14.76
N ARG A 2 21.83 61.45 13.76
CA ARG A 2 22.43 60.12 13.44
C ARG A 2 21.41 58.96 13.45
N GLY A 3 21.25 58.16 12.39
CA GLY A 3 22.24 57.80 11.38
C GLY A 3 21.66 57.32 10.04
N ASN A 4 22.43 57.65 9.00
CA ASN A 4 22.45 57.01 7.68
C ASN A 4 22.82 55.53 7.85
N TRP A 5 21.99 54.64 7.32
CA TRP A 5 22.38 53.25 7.03
C TRP A 5 22.71 53.13 5.54
N ASN A 6 23.86 53.70 5.16
CA ASN A 6 24.55 53.27 3.95
C ASN A 6 25.24 51.94 4.25
N MET A 7 24.62 50.82 3.84
CA MET A 7 25.34 49.58 3.64
C MET A 7 25.50 49.33 2.14
N PRO A 8 26.73 49.28 1.61
CA PRO A 8 26.99 48.87 0.25
C PRO A 8 26.89 47.35 0.20
N TRP A 9 25.78 46.83 -0.31
CA TRP A 9 25.70 45.41 -0.68
C TRP A 9 26.57 45.19 -1.92
N THR A 10 27.88 45.08 -1.70
CA THR A 10 28.84 44.56 -2.67
C THR A 10 28.47 43.12 -2.98
N GLY A 11 28.32 42.83 -4.27
CA GLY A 11 27.74 41.61 -4.78
C GLY A 11 28.40 40.32 -4.31
N PHE A 12 27.58 39.30 -4.14
CA PHE A 12 27.99 37.91 -4.25
C PHE A 12 28.12 37.56 -5.75
N PRO A 13 29.32 37.25 -6.27
CA PRO A 13 29.45 36.60 -7.55
C PRO A 13 29.19 35.10 -7.33
N GLY A 14 27.96 34.65 -7.59
CA GLY A 14 27.63 33.22 -7.50
C GLY A 14 26.17 32.82 -7.73
N ASP A 15 25.21 33.74 -7.58
CA ASP A 15 23.81 33.32 -7.44
C ASP A 15 22.98 33.33 -8.74
N ARG A 16 23.62 33.23 -9.91
CA ARG A 16 22.91 33.28 -11.21
C ARG A 16 22.67 31.94 -11.92
N ASP A 17 23.11 30.80 -11.39
CA ASP A 17 23.28 29.60 -12.23
C ASP A 17 22.61 28.32 -11.72
N ALA A 18 21.45 28.39 -11.04
CA ALA A 18 20.76 27.15 -10.62
C ALA A 18 19.23 27.16 -10.71
N SER A 19 18.61 28.06 -11.47
CA SER A 19 17.19 27.94 -11.85
C SER A 19 17.01 27.04 -13.08
N GLY A 20 17.60 25.85 -13.05
CA GLY A 20 17.30 24.79 -13.99
C GLY A 20 15.92 24.18 -13.68
N SER A 21 14.85 24.90 -13.99
CA SER A 21 13.52 24.30 -14.03
C SER A 21 13.56 23.21 -15.09
N ARG A 22 13.64 21.95 -14.67
CA ARG A 22 13.50 20.81 -15.58
C ARG A 22 12.08 20.86 -16.11
N ALA A 23 11.88 21.52 -17.25
CA ALA A 23 10.67 21.40 -18.03
C ALA A 23 10.38 19.91 -18.19
N SER A 24 9.24 19.45 -17.67
CA SER A 24 8.87 18.04 -17.71
C SER A 24 8.78 17.64 -19.19
N ARG A 25 9.73 16.82 -19.64
CA ARG A 25 9.90 16.41 -21.06
C ARG A 25 8.75 15.52 -21.58
N TRP A 26 7.69 15.37 -20.79
CA TRP A 26 6.64 14.39 -21.00
C TRP A 26 5.40 15.07 -21.58
N LYS A 27 5.02 14.68 -22.80
CA LYS A 27 3.72 15.07 -23.37
C LYS A 27 2.61 14.45 -22.50
N PRO A 28 1.73 15.24 -21.85
CA PRO A 28 0.71 14.72 -20.92
C PRO A 28 -0.17 13.62 -21.53
N SER A 29 -0.45 13.73 -22.83
CA SER A 29 -1.27 12.77 -23.58
C SER A 29 -0.65 11.37 -23.70
N ARG A 30 0.68 11.22 -23.62
CA ARG A 30 1.33 9.88 -23.66
C ARG A 30 1.22 9.15 -22.32
N VAL A 31 1.32 9.89 -21.22
CA VAL A 31 1.24 9.33 -19.86
C VAL A 31 -0.17 8.85 -19.53
N LEU A 32 -1.19 9.62 -19.90
CA LEU A 32 -2.58 9.24 -19.66
C LEU A 32 -2.99 8.00 -20.48
N LYS A 33 -2.58 7.94 -21.76
CA LYS A 33 -2.82 6.77 -22.62
C LYS A 33 -2.19 5.51 -22.04
N GLN A 34 -0.94 5.59 -21.54
CA GLN A 34 -0.26 4.45 -20.94
C GLN A 34 -1.00 3.94 -19.69
N ARG A 35 -1.43 4.85 -18.80
CA ARG A 35 -2.18 4.47 -17.59
C ARG A 35 -3.51 3.78 -17.91
N LEU A 36 -4.25 4.30 -18.90
CA LEU A 36 -5.52 3.73 -19.33
C LEU A 36 -5.34 2.32 -19.91
N ILE A 37 -4.32 2.13 -20.76
CA ILE A 37 -4.03 0.82 -21.36
C ILE A 37 -3.62 -0.18 -20.28
N THR A 38 -2.73 0.19 -19.35
CA THR A 38 -2.33 -0.69 -18.26
C THR A 38 -3.51 -1.07 -17.36
N ALA A 39 -4.38 -0.11 -17.02
CA ALA A 39 -5.58 -0.38 -16.23
C ALA A 39 -6.52 -1.36 -16.96
N ALA A 40 -6.81 -1.13 -18.25
CA ALA A 40 -7.65 -2.01 -19.04
C ALA A 40 -7.09 -3.43 -19.15
N LEU A 41 -5.77 -3.56 -19.37
CA LEU A 41 -5.11 -4.86 -19.41
C LEU A 41 -5.16 -5.58 -18.06
N LEU A 42 -4.95 -4.88 -16.94
CA LEU A 42 -5.04 -5.46 -15.60
C LEU A 42 -6.46 -5.91 -15.28
N ILE A 43 -7.47 -5.11 -15.61
CA ILE A 43 -8.89 -5.47 -15.43
C ILE A 43 -9.19 -6.75 -16.21
N LEU A 44 -8.80 -6.82 -17.48
CA LEU A 44 -9.01 -8.00 -18.30
C LEU A 44 -8.28 -9.22 -17.75
N LEU A 45 -7.01 -9.06 -17.37
CA LEU A 45 -6.18 -10.14 -16.84
C LEU A 45 -6.75 -10.70 -15.53
N VAL A 46 -7.17 -9.83 -14.61
CA VAL A 46 -7.77 -10.23 -13.34
C VAL A 46 -9.17 -10.81 -13.56
N GLY A 47 -9.94 -10.25 -14.49
CA GLY A 47 -11.25 -10.76 -14.91
C GLY A 47 -11.18 -12.19 -15.43
N VAL A 48 -10.34 -12.43 -16.45
CA VAL A 48 -10.09 -13.77 -16.99
C VAL A 48 -9.51 -14.68 -15.91
N GLY A 49 -8.57 -14.16 -15.12
CA GLY A 49 -7.96 -14.87 -14.01
C GLY A 49 -9.00 -15.41 -13.02
N ALA A 50 -9.96 -14.59 -12.61
CA ALA A 50 -11.01 -14.96 -11.67
C ALA A 50 -11.92 -16.09 -12.19
N PHE A 51 -12.26 -16.12 -13.47
CA PHE A 51 -13.14 -17.19 -13.99
C PHE A 51 -12.40 -18.47 -14.38
N VAL A 52 -11.14 -18.36 -14.81
CA VAL A 52 -10.39 -19.49 -15.37
C VAL A 52 -9.57 -20.22 -14.30
N LEU A 53 -9.01 -19.50 -13.32
CA LEU A 53 -8.11 -20.10 -12.34
C LEU A 53 -8.90 -20.70 -11.17
N SER A 54 -8.35 -21.80 -10.64
CA SER A 54 -8.79 -22.30 -9.34
C SER A 54 -8.46 -21.31 -8.22
N SER A 55 -9.18 -21.42 -7.11
CA SER A 55 -8.95 -20.58 -5.91
C SER A 55 -7.50 -20.64 -5.39
N ALA A 56 -6.83 -21.77 -5.56
CA ALA A 56 -5.43 -21.92 -5.18
C ALA A 56 -4.48 -21.15 -6.12
N GLN A 57 -4.72 -21.21 -7.44
CA GLN A 57 -3.89 -20.53 -8.43
C GLN A 57 -4.02 -19.00 -8.32
N ILE A 58 -5.25 -18.48 -8.25
CA ILE A 58 -5.45 -17.03 -8.09
C ILE A 58 -4.94 -16.53 -6.74
N GLY A 59 -5.12 -17.34 -5.68
CA GLY A 59 -4.56 -17.06 -4.36
C GLY A 59 -3.03 -16.96 -4.37
N LEU A 60 -2.35 -17.83 -5.13
CA LEU A 60 -0.89 -17.77 -5.28
C LEU A 60 -0.43 -16.51 -6.02
N ILE A 61 -1.15 -16.10 -7.06
CA ILE A 61 -0.87 -14.85 -7.79
C ILE A 61 -1.00 -13.65 -6.85
N PHE A 62 -2.11 -13.55 -6.11
CA PHE A 62 -2.29 -12.48 -5.12
C PHE A 62 -1.27 -12.56 -3.99
N ALA A 63 -0.85 -13.76 -3.57
CA ALA A 63 0.20 -13.92 -2.57
C ALA A 63 1.52 -13.33 -3.08
N ALA A 64 1.88 -13.55 -4.34
CA ALA A 64 3.07 -12.94 -4.96
C ALA A 64 3.04 -11.41 -4.87
N PHE A 65 1.91 -10.78 -5.20
CA PHE A 65 1.74 -9.33 -5.06
C PHE A 65 1.84 -8.87 -3.60
N VAL A 66 1.24 -9.61 -2.68
CA VAL A 66 1.28 -9.30 -1.24
C VAL A 66 2.70 -9.43 -0.68
N LEU A 67 3.47 -10.42 -1.12
CA LEU A 67 4.87 -10.58 -0.70
C LEU A 67 5.78 -9.50 -1.29
N ALA A 68 5.53 -9.06 -2.52
CA ALA A 68 6.20 -7.88 -3.07
C ALA A 68 5.84 -6.63 -2.24
N GLY A 69 4.58 -6.46 -1.87
CA GLY A 69 4.14 -5.40 -0.95
C GLY A 69 4.80 -5.50 0.43
N ALA A 70 4.96 -6.70 0.97
CA ALA A 70 5.66 -6.93 2.24
C ALA A 70 7.14 -6.55 2.16
N TRP A 71 7.80 -6.83 1.02
CA TRP A 71 9.17 -6.41 0.79
C TRP A 71 9.31 -4.88 0.81
N GLU A 72 8.44 -4.16 0.12
CA GLU A 72 8.43 -2.69 0.12
C GLU A 72 8.09 -2.14 1.52
N TRP A 73 7.12 -2.75 2.21
CA TRP A 73 6.75 -2.38 3.58
C TRP A 73 7.90 -2.55 4.57
N SER A 74 8.70 -3.60 4.41
CA SER A 74 9.91 -3.81 5.21
C SER A 74 10.96 -2.70 5.01
N GLY A 75 10.94 -2.01 3.87
CA GLY A 75 11.75 -0.82 3.63
C GLY A 75 11.27 0.39 4.43
N LEU A 76 9.96 0.56 4.60
CA LEU A 76 9.35 1.68 5.33
C LEU A 76 9.55 1.59 6.85
N THR A 77 9.61 0.36 7.35
CA THR A 77 9.72 0.05 8.80
C THR A 77 11.14 0.24 9.35
N ASN A 78 12.13 0.47 8.48
CA ASN A 78 13.56 0.47 8.81
C ASN A 78 13.99 -0.79 9.60
N LEU A 79 13.37 -1.94 9.28
CA LEU A 79 13.77 -3.24 9.81
C LEU A 79 15.17 -3.54 9.29
N GLY A 80 16.13 -3.65 10.21
CA GLY A 80 17.57 -3.61 9.91
C GLY A 80 18.01 -4.46 8.72
N GLY A 81 18.79 -3.83 7.82
CA GLY A 81 19.52 -4.48 6.73
C GLY A 81 18.69 -5.38 5.80
N ARG A 82 19.36 -6.10 4.90
CA ARG A 82 18.70 -7.03 3.97
C ARG A 82 18.10 -8.26 4.68
N LEU A 83 18.73 -8.70 5.78
CA LEU A 83 18.29 -9.85 6.58
C LEU A 83 16.95 -9.60 7.28
N GLY A 84 16.73 -8.40 7.84
CA GLY A 84 15.45 -8.06 8.48
C GLY A 84 14.28 -8.04 7.49
N ARG A 85 14.54 -7.59 6.25
CA ARG A 85 13.55 -7.63 5.16
C ARG A 85 13.17 -9.06 4.77
N ILE A 86 14.17 -9.92 4.59
CA ILE A 86 13.96 -11.33 4.28
C ILE A 86 13.16 -12.03 5.39
N PHE A 87 13.52 -11.79 6.66
CA PHE A 87 12.78 -12.33 7.80
C PHE A 87 11.33 -11.85 7.83
N TYR A 88 11.09 -10.56 7.58
CA TYR A 88 9.74 -10.00 7.51
C TYR A 88 8.91 -10.65 6.40
N VAL A 89 9.45 -10.80 5.20
CA VAL A 89 8.75 -11.46 4.09
C VAL A 89 8.48 -12.93 4.42
N MET A 90 9.43 -13.65 5.03
CA MET A 90 9.20 -15.03 5.49
C MET A 90 8.05 -15.09 6.52
N LEU A 91 8.01 -14.16 7.46
CA LEU A 91 6.94 -14.09 8.45
C LEU A 91 5.57 -13.85 7.80
N VAL A 92 5.50 -12.95 6.81
CA VAL A 92 4.28 -12.73 6.02
C VAL A 92 3.91 -13.99 5.24
N SER A 93 4.85 -14.65 4.56
CA SER A 93 4.60 -15.91 3.86
C SER A 93 4.03 -16.98 4.77
N LEU A 94 4.59 -17.16 5.97
CA LEU A 94 4.08 -18.08 6.99
C LEU A 94 2.65 -17.70 7.42
N ALA A 95 2.38 -16.41 7.59
CA ALA A 95 1.04 -15.93 7.94
C ALA A 95 0.02 -16.15 6.79
N LEU A 96 0.43 -16.01 5.53
CA LEU A 96 -0.43 -16.35 4.37
C LEU A 96 -0.70 -17.84 4.31
N LEU A 97 0.30 -18.69 4.57
CA LEU A 97 0.10 -20.14 4.66
C LEU A 97 -0.88 -20.49 5.79
N GLY A 98 -0.74 -19.87 6.97
CA GLY A 98 -1.72 -20.02 8.06
C GLY A 98 -3.11 -19.54 7.67
N GLY A 99 -3.20 -18.41 6.97
CA GLY A 99 -4.43 -17.86 6.40
C GLY A 99 -5.12 -18.83 5.45
N TRP A 100 -4.36 -19.51 4.58
CA TRP A 100 -4.90 -20.52 3.67
C TRP A 100 -5.64 -21.64 4.40
N TRP A 101 -5.05 -22.18 5.48
CA TRP A 101 -5.69 -23.22 6.29
C TRP A 101 -6.92 -22.69 7.04
N LEU A 102 -6.90 -21.43 7.48
CA LEU A 102 -8.03 -20.78 8.12
C LEU A 102 -9.21 -20.58 7.16
N VAL A 103 -8.95 -20.25 5.88
CA VAL A 103 -9.98 -20.03 4.85
C VAL A 103 -10.81 -21.28 4.59
N GLN A 104 -10.22 -22.47 4.75
CA GLN A 104 -10.94 -23.74 4.60
C GLN A 104 -12.03 -23.93 5.67
N ARG A 105 -12.03 -23.12 6.74
CA ARG A 105 -12.99 -23.19 7.84
C ARG A 105 -13.72 -21.86 7.97
N ARG A 106 -15.05 -21.86 7.84
CA ARG A 106 -15.87 -20.64 7.98
C ARG A 106 -15.57 -19.84 9.25
N ALA A 107 -15.35 -20.52 10.38
CA ALA A 107 -14.97 -19.88 11.64
C ALA A 107 -13.58 -19.21 11.58
N GLY A 108 -12.63 -19.81 10.88
CA GLY A 108 -11.29 -19.26 10.69
C GLY A 108 -11.33 -17.99 9.85
N THR A 109 -12.04 -18.01 8.71
CA THR A 109 -12.27 -16.82 7.88
C THR A 109 -12.90 -15.69 8.68
N MET A 110 -13.97 -15.97 9.43
CA MET A 110 -14.64 -14.96 10.26
C MET A 110 -13.70 -14.38 11.33
N GLY A 111 -12.88 -15.20 11.98
CA GLY A 111 -11.89 -14.73 12.93
C GLY A 111 -10.91 -13.73 12.31
N VAL A 112 -10.39 -14.03 11.12
CA VAL A 112 -9.47 -13.12 10.40
C VAL A 112 -10.17 -11.81 10.02
N LEU A 113 -11.43 -11.86 9.57
CA LEU A 113 -12.21 -10.67 9.22
C LEU A 113 -12.53 -9.79 10.44
N ILE A 114 -12.83 -10.39 11.59
CA ILE A 114 -13.04 -9.66 12.85
C ILE A 114 -11.75 -8.94 13.27
N VAL A 115 -10.60 -9.61 13.17
CA VAL A 115 -9.31 -8.98 13.46
C VAL A 115 -9.03 -7.83 12.49
N ALA A 116 -9.34 -8.01 11.19
CA ALA A 116 -9.20 -6.95 10.19
C ALA A 116 -10.08 -5.74 10.50
N LEU A 117 -11.34 -5.98 10.86
CA LEU A 117 -12.30 -4.93 11.24
C LEU A 117 -11.81 -4.17 12.46
N ALA A 118 -11.34 -4.88 13.50
CA ALA A 118 -10.79 -4.25 14.70
C ALA A 118 -9.55 -3.40 14.38
N TRP A 119 -8.65 -3.93 13.53
CA TRP A 119 -7.46 -3.20 13.08
C TRP A 119 -7.82 -1.91 12.32
N TRP A 120 -8.68 -1.99 11.31
CA TRP A 120 -9.08 -0.81 10.54
C TRP A 120 -9.86 0.20 11.37
N SER A 121 -10.68 -0.26 12.34
CA SER A 121 -11.34 0.62 13.31
C SER A 121 -10.32 1.36 14.17
N ALA A 122 -9.28 0.67 14.64
CA ALA A 122 -8.20 1.29 15.40
C ALA A 122 -7.41 2.31 14.55
N VAL A 123 -7.13 1.99 13.28
CA VAL A 123 -6.47 2.91 12.34
C VAL A 123 -7.35 4.15 12.08
N ALA A 124 -8.65 3.99 11.85
CA ALA A 124 -9.58 5.09 11.64
C ALA A 124 -9.63 6.02 12.86
N MET A 125 -9.72 5.47 14.08
CA MET A 125 -9.65 6.26 15.32
C MET A 125 -8.31 6.99 15.48
N ALA A 126 -7.20 6.33 15.13
CA ALA A 126 -5.87 6.94 15.18
C ALA A 126 -5.75 8.11 14.19
N LEU A 127 -6.34 7.98 13.00
CA LEU A 127 -6.37 9.03 11.98
C LEU A 127 -7.19 10.26 12.42
N ILE A 128 -8.33 10.06 13.09
CA ILE A 128 -9.13 11.18 13.63
C ILE A 128 -8.34 11.97 14.68
N ARG A 129 -7.50 11.29 15.48
CA ARG A 129 -6.65 11.91 16.50
C ARG A 129 -5.31 12.41 15.95
N TYR A 130 -5.03 12.17 14.67
CA TYR A 130 -3.75 12.51 14.06
C TYR A 130 -3.60 14.03 13.95
N ARG A 131 -2.59 14.58 14.63
CA ARG A 131 -2.22 16.00 14.54
C ARG A 131 -0.92 16.15 13.74
N PRO A 132 -0.94 16.80 12.56
CA PRO A 132 0.22 16.85 11.66
C PRO A 132 1.43 17.64 12.24
N TYR A 133 1.21 18.48 13.25
CA TYR A 133 2.24 19.37 13.83
C TYR A 133 2.84 18.90 15.17
N ALA A 134 2.44 17.73 15.70
CA ALA A 134 3.09 17.20 16.88
C ALA A 134 4.53 16.79 16.52
N ARG A 135 5.51 17.59 16.98
CA ARG A 135 6.96 17.45 16.71
C ARG A 135 7.34 15.99 16.60
N ARG A 136 7.62 15.56 15.36
CA ARG A 136 8.13 14.24 15.04
C ARG A 136 9.59 14.26 15.46
N ASP A 137 9.86 14.06 16.75
CA ASP A 137 11.21 13.76 17.21
C ASP A 137 11.67 12.57 16.35
N GLY A 138 12.64 12.84 15.49
CA GLY A 138 13.24 11.88 14.55
C GLY A 138 13.94 10.72 15.23
N ARG A 139 13.84 10.64 16.56
CA ARG A 139 14.26 9.48 17.33
C ARG A 139 13.34 8.31 16.97
N THR A 140 13.95 7.28 16.38
CA THR A 140 13.39 5.93 16.31
C THR A 140 13.11 5.47 17.73
N ARG A 141 11.90 5.73 18.23
CA ARG A 141 11.47 5.19 19.52
C ARG A 141 11.58 3.67 19.44
N PRO A 142 12.23 3.01 20.40
CA PRO A 142 12.24 1.55 20.46
C PRO A 142 10.78 1.05 20.40
N GLY A 143 10.50 0.13 19.49
CA GLY A 143 9.15 -0.39 19.22
C GLY A 143 8.42 0.20 18.01
N ARG A 144 8.83 1.35 17.45
CA ARG A 144 8.20 1.90 16.22
C ARG A 144 8.34 0.98 15.02
N ALA A 145 9.52 0.37 14.84
CA ALA A 145 9.76 -0.58 13.76
C ALA A 145 8.87 -1.83 13.90
N ALA A 146 8.77 -2.39 15.11
CA ALA A 146 7.92 -3.55 15.39
C ALA A 146 6.43 -3.23 15.20
N ALA A 147 5.95 -2.08 15.67
CA ALA A 147 4.58 -1.65 15.47
C ALA A 147 4.24 -1.44 13.98
N SER A 148 5.16 -0.85 13.21
CA SER A 148 4.98 -0.66 11.77
C SER A 148 5.04 -2.00 11.01
N ALA A 149 5.87 -2.95 11.45
CA ALA A 149 5.92 -4.30 10.89
C ALA A 149 4.60 -5.05 11.12
N LEU A 150 4.10 -4.99 12.36
CA LEU A 150 2.82 -5.58 12.75
C LEU A 150 1.65 -4.94 11.98
N ALA A 151 1.67 -3.62 11.80
CA ALA A 151 0.69 -2.91 10.98
C ALA A 151 0.64 -3.45 9.55
N GLY A 152 1.79 -3.74 8.95
CA GLY A 152 1.85 -4.35 7.62
C GLY A 152 1.24 -5.74 7.59
N ILE A 153 1.52 -6.58 8.59
CA ILE A 153 0.94 -7.94 8.69
C ILE A 153 -0.59 -7.86 8.84
N LEU A 154 -1.09 -7.02 9.76
CA LEU A 154 -2.52 -6.83 10.01
C LEU A 154 -3.27 -6.19 8.84
N THR A 155 -2.55 -5.57 7.90
CA THR A 155 -3.14 -4.99 6.69
C THR A 155 -3.11 -5.99 5.53
N LEU A 156 -1.95 -6.62 5.29
CA LEU A 156 -1.70 -7.47 4.13
C LEU A 156 -2.35 -8.86 4.25
N VAL A 157 -2.20 -9.52 5.40
CA VAL A 157 -2.65 -10.91 5.58
C VAL A 157 -4.18 -11.01 5.52
N PRO A 158 -4.96 -10.17 6.23
CA PRO A 158 -6.40 -10.26 6.15
C PRO A 158 -6.96 -9.87 4.78
N ALA A 159 -6.32 -8.90 4.09
CA ALA A 159 -6.72 -8.53 2.73
C ALA A 159 -6.59 -9.72 1.77
N TRP A 160 -5.44 -10.40 1.78
CA TRP A 160 -5.25 -11.59 0.96
C TRP A 160 -6.23 -12.71 1.32
N THR A 161 -6.39 -12.97 2.62
CA THR A 161 -7.28 -14.01 3.13
C THR A 161 -8.73 -13.77 2.70
N ALA A 162 -9.19 -12.52 2.74
CA ALA A 162 -10.53 -12.13 2.29
C ALA A 162 -10.73 -12.35 0.79
N LEU A 163 -9.75 -11.98 -0.04
CA LEU A 163 -9.82 -12.18 -1.50
C LEU A 163 -9.94 -13.67 -1.86
N VAL A 164 -9.10 -14.50 -1.22
CA VAL A 164 -9.12 -15.95 -1.46
C VAL A 164 -10.42 -16.57 -0.95
N ALA A 165 -10.87 -16.18 0.25
CA ALA A 165 -12.13 -16.68 0.79
C ALA A 165 -13.34 -16.33 -0.07
N LEU A 166 -13.35 -15.13 -0.65
CA LEU A 166 -14.42 -14.66 -1.53
C LEU A 166 -14.42 -15.42 -2.86
N HIS A 167 -13.24 -15.61 -3.46
CA HIS A 167 -13.14 -16.43 -4.66
C HIS A 167 -13.55 -17.89 -4.42
N HIS A 168 -13.33 -18.40 -3.21
CA HIS A 168 -13.68 -19.76 -2.81
C HIS A 168 -15.17 -19.91 -2.43
N SER A 169 -15.97 -18.83 -2.40
CA SER A 169 -17.30 -18.83 -1.79
C SER A 169 -18.42 -19.41 -2.67
N GLY A 170 -18.21 -20.60 -3.23
CA GLY A 170 -19.19 -21.30 -4.09
C GLY A 170 -19.08 -20.94 -5.57
N SER A 171 -20.15 -21.20 -6.33
CA SER A 171 -20.20 -20.99 -7.79
C SER A 171 -19.96 -19.54 -8.20
N ASP A 172 -20.45 -18.61 -7.38
CA ASP A 172 -20.47 -17.18 -7.70
C ASP A 172 -19.25 -16.44 -7.13
N GLY A 173 -18.30 -17.16 -6.52
CA GLY A 173 -17.09 -16.59 -5.91
C GLY A 173 -16.29 -15.68 -6.85
N PRO A 174 -16.05 -16.04 -8.12
CA PRO A 174 -15.40 -15.17 -9.10
C PRO A 174 -16.16 -13.85 -9.33
N GLU A 175 -17.49 -13.89 -9.39
CA GLU A 175 -18.33 -12.70 -9.59
C GLU A 175 -18.23 -11.76 -8.39
N TRP A 176 -18.30 -12.31 -7.17
CA TRP A 176 -18.13 -11.52 -5.95
C TRP A 176 -16.73 -10.92 -5.82
N LEU A 177 -15.69 -11.66 -6.22
CA LEU A 177 -14.32 -11.14 -6.27
C LEU A 177 -14.23 -9.94 -7.21
N LEU A 178 -14.75 -10.06 -8.44
CA LEU A 178 -14.72 -8.98 -9.42
C LEU A 178 -15.58 -7.79 -9.01
N TYR A 179 -16.72 -8.04 -8.37
CA TYR A 179 -17.55 -6.99 -7.78
C TYR A 179 -16.78 -6.21 -6.71
N LEU A 180 -16.13 -6.91 -5.76
CA LEU A 180 -15.33 -6.28 -4.71
C LEU A 180 -14.18 -5.46 -5.31
N LEU A 181 -13.43 -6.03 -6.26
CA LEU A 181 -12.32 -5.34 -6.91
C LEU A 181 -12.82 -4.12 -7.71
N GLY A 182 -13.95 -4.25 -8.41
CA GLY A 182 -14.62 -3.15 -9.09
C GLY A 182 -14.98 -2.01 -8.14
N LEU A 183 -15.54 -2.31 -6.97
CA LEU A 183 -15.82 -1.30 -5.94
C LEU A 183 -14.55 -0.57 -5.49
N VAL A 184 -13.46 -1.30 -5.25
CA VAL A 184 -12.18 -0.71 -4.84
C VAL A 184 -11.60 0.16 -5.96
N TRP A 185 -11.64 -0.29 -7.21
CA TRP A 185 -11.14 0.47 -8.36
C TRP A 185 -11.94 1.74 -8.61
N VAL A 186 -13.27 1.67 -8.47
CA VAL A 186 -14.15 2.84 -8.58
C VAL A 186 -13.88 3.82 -7.45
N ALA A 187 -13.69 3.35 -6.22
CA ALA A 187 -13.36 4.21 -5.08
C ALA A 187 -11.99 4.92 -5.26
N ASP A 188 -10.97 4.20 -5.71
CA ASP A 188 -9.63 4.76 -5.97
C ASP A 188 -9.64 5.76 -7.12
N SER A 189 -10.35 5.44 -8.22
CA SER A 189 -10.47 6.34 -9.37
C SER A 189 -11.35 7.56 -9.07
N GLY A 190 -12.45 7.37 -8.34
CA GLY A 190 -13.42 8.40 -8.00
C GLY A 190 -12.83 9.53 -7.15
N ALA A 191 -11.86 9.21 -6.28
CA ALA A 191 -11.16 10.20 -5.46
C ALA A 191 -10.35 11.23 -6.28
N TYR A 192 -10.04 10.97 -7.55
CA TYR A 192 -9.35 11.92 -8.43
C TYR A 192 -10.29 12.90 -9.15
N PHE A 193 -11.60 12.65 -9.12
CA PHE A 193 -12.60 13.46 -9.83
C PHE A 193 -13.38 14.42 -8.92
N VAL A 194 -13.13 14.39 -7.62
CA VAL A 194 -13.65 15.33 -6.59
C VAL A 194 -12.58 16.37 -6.29
#